data_AF-A0A0E4GB07-F1
#
_entry.id   AF-A0A0E4GB07-F1
#
_cell.length_a   1.000
_cell.length_b   1.000
_cell.length_c   1.000
_cell.angle_alpha   90.00
_cell.angle_beta   90.00
_cell.angle_gamma   90.00
#
_symmetry.space_group_name_H-M   'P 1'
#
loop_
_entity.id
_entity.type
_entity.pdbx_description
1 polymer ?
#
loop_
_entity_poly.entity_id
_entity_poly.type
_entity_poly.pdbx_seq_one_letter_code
_entity_poly.pdbx_strand_id
1 'polypeptide(L)' 'MKRSILYLTLLVMVLGAAGCGSTKQDHEVRSFNDLSAVPAFTCQDLNGNEVNNDIFQDNKLTLINIWATT' A
#
# COMPACT_ATOMS: atom_id res chain seq x y z
N MET A 1 -10.90 43.81 8.69
CA MET A 1 -10.01 43.41 7.58
C MET A 1 -8.75 42.73 8.08
N LYS A 2 -7.84 43.39 8.81
CA LYS A 2 -6.62 42.76 9.39
C LYS A 2 -6.83 41.54 10.32
N ARG A 3 -7.90 41.55 11.14
CA ARG A 3 -8.24 40.43 12.04
C ARG A 3 -8.82 39.23 11.29
N SER A 4 -9.66 39.48 10.29
CA SER A 4 -10.23 38.44 9.42
C SER A 4 -9.16 37.78 8.54
N ILE A 5 -8.18 38.56 8.08
CA ILE A 5 -6.99 38.05 7.37
C ILE A 5 -6.15 37.16 8.28
N LEU A 6 -5.98 37.53 9.56
CA LEU A 6 -5.25 36.72 10.55
C LEU A 6 -5.92 35.35 10.82
N TYR A 7 -7.26 35.30 10.89
CA TYR A 7 -7.97 34.04 11.07
C TYR A 7 -7.90 33.14 9.82
N LEU A 8 -7.92 33.74 8.63
CA LEU A 8 -7.80 33.01 7.38
C LEU A 8 -6.41 32.38 7.20
N THR A 9 -5.34 33.09 7.58
CA THR A 9 -3.98 32.53 7.56
C THR A 9 -3.78 31.44 8.61
N LEU A 10 -4.40 31.56 9.79
CA LEU A 10 -4.34 30.52 10.83
C LEU A 10 -5.04 29.23 10.38
N LEU A 11 -6.19 29.33 9.70
CA LEU A 11 -6.95 28.18 9.19
C LEU A 11 -6.18 27.38 8.13
N VAL A 12 -5.50 28.08 7.20
CA VAL A 12 -4.68 27.45 6.15
C VAL A 12 -3.48 26.72 6.74
N MET A 13 -2.90 27.23 7.83
CA MET A 13 -1.75 26.60 8.49
C MET A 13 -2.11 25.29 9.20
N VAL A 14 -3.32 25.17 9.76
CA VAL A 14 -3.80 23.94 10.40
C VAL A 14 -4.12 22.85 9.38
N LEU A 15 -4.66 23.22 8.21
CA LEU A 15 -4.96 22.28 7.12
C LEU A 15 -3.69 21.73 6.45
N GLY A 16 -2.57 22.46 6.50
CA GLY A 16 -1.28 22.01 5.97
C GLY A 16 -0.60 20.91 6.78
N ALA A 17 -0.96 20.73 8.06
CA ALA A 17 -0.34 19.73 8.94
C ALA A 17 -0.96 18.32 8.82
N ALA A 18 -2.10 18.19 8.14
CA ALA A 18 -2.74 16.88 7.85
C ALA A 18 -2.20 16.22 6.55
N GLY A 19 -1.21 16.85 5.90
CA GLY A 19 -0.54 16.33 4.71
C GLY A 19 0.41 15.17 5.04
N CYS A 20 -0.18 13.98 5.18
CA CYS A 20 0.39 12.64 4.96
C CYS A 20 1.89 12.44 5.24
N GLY A 21 2.18 11.75 6.35
CA GLY A 21 3.45 11.07 6.55
C GLY A 21 3.66 10.01 5.48
N SER A 22 4.65 10.25 4.61
CA SER A 22 5.20 9.20 3.76
C SER A 22 5.96 8.21 4.63
N THR A 23 5.30 7.12 5.03
CA THR A 23 6.00 5.93 5.49
C THR A 23 6.89 5.49 4.33
N LYS A 24 8.20 5.69 4.46
CA LYS A 24 9.18 5.11 3.57
C LYS A 24 9.05 3.60 3.73
N GLN A 25 8.45 2.93 2.75
CA GLN A 25 8.65 1.51 2.58
C GLN A 25 10.08 1.35 2.07
N ASP A 26 10.97 0.90 2.96
CA ASP A 26 12.29 0.43 2.59
C ASP A 26 12.08 -0.73 1.61
N HIS A 27 12.33 -0.47 0.33
CA HIS A 27 12.28 -1.47 -0.73
C HIS A 27 13.55 -2.34 -0.61
N GLU A 28 13.54 -3.21 0.39
CA GLU A 28 14.57 -4.22 0.61
C GLU A 28 14.55 -5.17 -0.59
N VAL A 29 15.54 -5.06 -1.47
CA VAL A 29 15.72 -5.99 -2.60
C VAL A 29 16.16 -7.33 -2.01
N ARG A 30 15.18 -8.16 -1.64
CA ARG A 30 15.43 -9.52 -1.16
C ARG A 30 15.92 -10.37 -2.34
N SER A 31 17.07 -11.00 -2.15
CA SER A 31 17.57 -12.00 -3.08
C SER A 31 16.57 -13.16 -3.17
N PHE A 32 16.32 -13.68 -4.38
CA PHE A 32 15.46 -14.85 -4.56
C PHE A 32 15.92 -16.08 -3.75
N ASN A 33 17.21 -16.13 -3.40
CA ASN A 33 17.76 -17.20 -2.57
C ASN A 33 17.38 -17.11 -1.09
N ASP A 34 16.88 -15.95 -0.62
CA ASP A 34 16.43 -15.76 0.77
C ASP A 34 14.91 -15.94 0.94
N LEU A 35 14.17 -16.19 -0.15
CA LEU A 35 12.73 -16.37 -0.11
C LEU A 35 12.38 -17.85 0.12
N SER A 36 12.03 -18.18 1.37
CA SER A 36 11.47 -19.49 1.73
C SER A 36 9.99 -19.64 1.38
N ALA A 37 9.30 -18.54 1.08
CA ALA A 37 7.89 -18.48 0.74
C ALA A 37 7.57 -17.30 -0.19
N VAL A 38 6.39 -17.36 -0.82
CA VAL A 38 5.83 -16.22 -1.57
C VAL A 38 5.66 -15.03 -0.60
N PRO A 39 6.15 -13.82 -0.95
CA PRO A 39 5.99 -12.65 -0.09
C PRO A 39 4.54 -12.37 0.27
N ALA A 40 4.34 -11.72 1.42
CA ALA A 40 3.02 -11.26 1.82
C ALA A 40 2.44 -10.31 0.75
N PHE A 41 1.20 -10.52 0.33
CA PHE A 41 0.49 -9.67 -0.62
C PHE A 41 -0.99 -9.52 -0.24
N THR A 42 -1.59 -8.45 -0.75
CA THR A 42 -3.03 -8.22 -0.70
C THR A 42 -3.46 -7.56 -2.00
N CYS A 43 -4.50 -8.08 -2.64
CA CYS A 43 -5.08 -7.53 -3.86
C CYS A 43 -6.59 -7.76 -3.90
N GLN A 44 -7.23 -7.29 -4.97
CA GLN A 44 -8.62 -7.63 -5.26
C GLN A 44 -8.70 -8.52 -6.49
N ASP A 45 -9.62 -9.49 -6.45
CA ASP A 45 -9.98 -10.26 -7.64
C ASP A 45 -10.88 -9.45 -8.60
N LEU A 46 -11.29 -10.06 -9.71
CA LEU A 46 -12.17 -9.42 -10.71
C LEU A 46 -13.58 -9.10 -10.18
N ASN A 47 -13.97 -9.68 -9.04
CA ASN A 47 -15.25 -9.46 -8.40
C ASN A 47 -15.15 -8.46 -7.22
N GLY A 48 -13.95 -7.94 -6.93
CA GLY A 48 -13.70 -7.02 -5.81
C GLY A 48 -13.51 -7.72 -4.46
N ASN A 49 -13.37 -9.04 -4.43
CA ASN A 49 -13.06 -9.76 -3.19
C ASN A 49 -11.60 -9.51 -2.81
N GLU A 50 -11.33 -9.32 -1.52
CA GLU A 50 -9.95 -9.28 -1.02
C GLU A 50 -9.31 -10.66 -1.14
N VAL A 51 -8.10 -10.68 -1.69
CA VAL A 51 -7.27 -11.86 -1.86
C VAL A 51 -5.90 -11.60 -1.25
N ASN A 52 -5.41 -12.56 -0.45
CA ASN A 52 -4.11 -12.50 0.21
C ASN A 52 -3.44 -13.89 0.14
N ASN A 53 -2.33 -14.10 0.86
CA ASN A 53 -1.60 -15.38 0.88
C ASN A 53 -2.41 -16.59 1.37
N ASP A 54 -3.56 -16.39 2.01
CA ASP A 54 -4.41 -17.45 2.53
C ASP A 54 -4.93 -18.39 1.42
N ILE A 55 -4.97 -17.91 0.17
CA ILE A 55 -5.34 -18.73 -0.99
C ILE A 55 -4.44 -19.95 -1.21
N PHE A 56 -3.26 -19.97 -0.58
CA PHE A 56 -2.31 -21.08 -0.69
C PHE A 56 -2.45 -22.14 0.41
N GLN A 57 -3.19 -21.88 1.50
CA GLN A 57 -3.12 -22.70 2.73
C GLN A 57 -3.54 -24.16 2.56
N ASP A 58 -4.52 -24.43 1.69
CA ASP A 58 -5.04 -25.79 1.48
C ASP A 58 -4.28 -26.59 0.42
N ASN A 59 -3.27 -26.00 -0.22
CA ASN A 59 -2.55 -26.57 -1.35
C ASN A 59 -1.11 -26.91 -0.98
N LYS A 60 -0.70 -28.17 -1.22
CA LYS A 60 0.69 -28.61 -1.00
C LYS A 60 1.69 -28.02 -2.00
N LEU A 61 1.20 -27.63 -3.19
CA LEU A 61 1.99 -27.07 -4.27
C LEU A 61 1.11 -26.08 -5.04
N THR A 62 1.66 -24.90 -5.32
CA THR A 62 0.99 -23.86 -6.09
C THR A 62 1.85 -23.51 -7.30
N LEU A 63 1.26 -23.52 -8.49
CA LEU A 63 1.86 -22.99 -9.71
C LEU A 63 1.31 -21.57 -9.96
N ILE A 64 2.21 -20.60 -10.09
CA ILE A 64 1.85 -19.19 -10.30
C ILE A 64 2.16 -18.84 -11.76
N ASN A 65 1.17 -18.34 -12.50
CA ASN A 65 1.34 -17.78 -13.83
C ASN A 65 1.13 -16.25 -13.77
N ILE A 66 2.14 -15.48 -14.19
CA ILE A 66 2.10 -14.01 -14.15
C ILE A 66 2.05 -13.49 -15.59
N TRP A 67 1.05 -12.66 -15.88
CA TRP A 67 0.84 -12.00 -17.17
C TRP A 67 0.20 -10.63 -16.97
N ALA A 68 0.30 -9.76 -17.97
CA ALA A 68 -0.23 -8.40 -17.91
C ALA A 68 -0.92 -8.04 -19.24
N THR A 69 -1.96 -7.22 -19.15
CA THR A 69 -2.53 -6.49 -20.30
C THR A 69 -1.97 -5.07 -20.34
N THR A 70 -1.95 -4.45 -21.52
CA THR A 70 -1.64 -3.02 -21.69
C THR A 70 -2.92 -2.19 -21.71
#